data_AF-A0A965R8Y2-F1
#
_entry.id   AF-A0A965R8Y2-F1
#
_cell.length_a   1.000
_cell.length_b   1.000
_cell.length_c   1.000
_cell.angle_alpha   90.00
_cell.angle_beta   90.00
_cell.angle_gamma   90.00
#
_symmetry.space_group_name_H-M   'P 1'
#
loop_
_entity.id
_entity.type
_entity.pdbx_description
1 polymer ?
#
loop_
_entity_poly.entity_id
_entity_poly.type
_entity_poly.pdbx_seq_one_letter_code
_entity_poly.pdbx_strand_id
1 'polypeptide(L)'
;MKKLAGQTAWYGLSSIAARFINYLLTPYLTYKFTEAAYGEMSIIYSFIPFLNVIVTHGMETAYFRFGSKENEEKIYHTSSFSMIFVTSIVVLAMLFYSGPL
;
A
#
# COMPACT_ATOMS: atom_id res chain seq x y z
N MET A 1 20.22 -23.88 12.80
CA MET A 1 19.11 -23.82 13.78
C MET A 1 19.03 -22.49 14.54
N LYS A 2 20.03 -22.09 15.35
CA LYS A 2 19.99 -20.82 16.12
C LYS A 2 19.78 -19.55 15.25
N LYS A 3 20.44 -19.47 14.09
CA LYS A 3 20.32 -18.32 13.16
C LYS A 3 18.92 -18.22 12.53
N LEU A 4 18.31 -19.35 12.19
CA LEU A 4 16.94 -19.42 11.66
C LEU A 4 15.91 -19.06 12.73
N ALA A 5 16.06 -19.60 13.96
CA ALA A 5 15.17 -19.26 15.07
C ALA A 5 15.20 -17.77 15.42
N GLY A 6 16.39 -17.13 15.40
CA GLY A 6 16.52 -15.68 15.58
C GLY A 6 15.89 -14.87 14.45
N GLN A 7 16.03 -15.31 13.20
CA GLN A 7 15.33 -14.70 12.07
C GLN A 7 13.81 -14.83 12.21
N THR A 8 13.29 -16.02 12.49
CA THR A 8 11.86 -16.26 12.71
C THR A 8 11.30 -15.41 13.85
N ALA A 9 12.03 -15.28 14.97
CA ALA A 9 11.63 -14.43 16.08
C ALA A 9 11.57 -12.95 15.66
N TRP A 10 12.56 -12.45 14.92
CA TRP A 10 12.58 -11.07 14.43
C TRP A 10 11.44 -10.78 13.45
N TYR A 11 11.27 -11.64 12.44
CA TYR A 11 10.19 -11.49 11.45
C TYR A 11 8.80 -11.64 12.10
N GLY A 12 8.64 -12.60 13.01
CA GLY A 12 7.40 -12.83 13.74
C GLY A 12 7.05 -11.65 14.66
N LEU A 13 8.00 -11.16 15.42
CA LEU A 13 7.81 -10.00 16.31
C LEU A 13 7.45 -8.74 15.51
N SER A 14 8.12 -8.50 14.38
CA SER A 14 7.80 -7.37 13.50
C SER A 14 6.38 -7.47 12.92
N SER A 15 5.94 -8.67 12.52
CA SER A 15 4.58 -8.89 12.01
C SER A 15 3.51 -8.69 13.08
N ILE A 16 3.77 -9.20 14.29
CA ILE A 16 2.87 -9.01 15.44
C ILE A 16 2.78 -7.53 15.81
N ALA A 17 3.91 -6.83 15.88
CA ALA A 17 3.94 -5.39 16.17
C ALA A 17 3.13 -4.59 15.14
N ALA A 18 3.30 -4.87 13.84
CA ALA A 18 2.53 -4.21 12.79
C ALA A 18 1.02 -4.43 12.93
N ARG A 19 0.58 -5.67 13.23
CA ARG A 19 -0.84 -5.98 13.47
C ARG A 19 -1.36 -5.33 14.74
N PHE A 20 -0.54 -5.29 15.78
CA PHE A 20 -0.90 -4.68 17.06
C PHE A 20 -1.11 -3.17 16.92
N ILE A 21 -0.26 -2.47 16.16
CA ILE A 21 -0.45 -1.04 15.86
C ILE A 21 -1.77 -0.80 15.13
N ASN A 22 -2.10 -1.62 14.11
CA ASN A 22 -3.38 -1.53 13.41
C ASN A 22 -4.56 -1.76 14.35
N TYR A 23 -4.45 -2.73 15.26
CA TYR A 23 -5.47 -3.02 16.25
C TYR A 23 -5.70 -1.86 17.22
N LEU A 24 -4.64 -1.18 17.65
CA LEU A 24 -4.73 0.01 18.50
C LEU A 24 -5.29 1.24 17.79
N LEU A 25 -5.19 1.30 16.45
CA LEU A 25 -5.75 2.38 15.67
C LEU A 25 -7.28 2.41 15.77
N THR A 26 -7.95 1.26 15.78
CA THR A 26 -9.41 1.18 15.85
C THR A 26 -10.01 1.86 17.10
N PRO A 27 -9.62 1.53 18.35
CA PRO A 27 -10.13 2.21 19.54
C PRO A 27 -9.71 3.69 19.58
N TYR A 28 -8.53 4.04 19.07
CA TYR A 28 -8.09 5.43 19.00
C TYR A 28 -8.97 6.27 18.05
N LEU A 29 -9.24 5.75 16.85
CA LEU A 29 -10.05 6.42 15.83
C LEU A 29 -11.52 6.51 16.26
N THR A 30 -12.10 5.43 16.80
CA THR A 30 -13.49 5.43 17.29
C THR A 30 -13.70 6.29 18.53
N TYR A 31 -12.67 6.50 19.35
CA TYR A 31 -12.72 7.46 20.46
C TYR A 31 -12.66 8.92 19.98
N LYS A 32 -11.87 9.20 18.94
CA LYS A 32 -11.58 10.58 18.51
C LYS A 32 -12.56 11.12 17.46
N PHE A 33 -13.15 10.25 16.65
CA PHE A 33 -14.10 10.62 15.60
C PHE A 33 -15.54 10.34 16.01
N THR A 34 -16.47 11.12 15.48
CA THR A 34 -17.91 10.79 15.56
C THR A 34 -18.20 9.57 14.69
N GLU A 35 -19.29 8.86 14.99
CA GLU A 35 -19.71 7.70 14.18
C GLU A 35 -19.86 8.05 12.70
N ALA A 36 -20.41 9.23 12.39
CA ALA A 36 -20.56 9.72 11.03
C ALA A 36 -19.22 9.93 10.33
N ALA A 37 -18.27 10.64 10.96
CA ALA A 37 -16.95 10.89 10.38
C ALA A 37 -16.12 9.61 10.24
N TYR A 38 -16.22 8.69 11.20
CA TYR A 38 -15.58 7.38 11.11
C TYR A 38 -16.19 6.53 9.99
N GLY A 39 -17.51 6.61 9.79
CA GLY A 39 -18.24 5.95 8.70
C GLY A 39 -17.79 6.44 7.32
N GLU A 40 -17.73 7.76 7.11
CA GLU A 40 -17.21 8.35 5.86
C GLU A 40 -15.77 7.89 5.57
N MET A 41 -14.91 7.92 6.59
CA MET A 41 -13.53 7.50 6.44
C MET A 41 -13.43 6.00 6.14
N SER A 42 -14.25 5.16 6.77
CA SER A 42 -14.31 3.72 6.50
C SER A 42 -14.72 3.42 5.06
N ILE A 43 -15.63 4.20 4.49
CA ILE A 43 -16.02 4.08 3.07
C ILE A 43 -14.80 4.36 2.19
N ILE A 44 -14.08 5.46 2.41
CA ILE A 44 -12.86 5.80 1.65
C ILE A 44 -11.80 4.69 1.78
N TYR A 45 -11.52 4.23 3.01
CA TYR A 45 -10.55 3.15 3.25
C TYR A 45 -10.93 1.84 2.57
N SER A 46 -12.22 1.54 2.42
CA SER A 46 -12.67 0.32 1.72
C SER A 46 -12.30 0.30 0.24
N PHE A 47 -12.13 1.47 -0.40
CA PHE A 47 -11.70 1.58 -1.80
C PHE A 47 -10.18 1.49 -1.99
N ILE A 48 -9.38 1.73 -0.94
CA ILE A 48 -7.92 1.75 -1.04
C ILE A 48 -7.33 0.43 -1.58
N PRO A 49 -7.75 -0.77 -1.14
CA PRO A 49 -7.24 -2.02 -1.69
C PRO A 49 -7.47 -2.16 -3.20
N PHE A 50 -8.64 -1.74 -3.69
CA PHE A 50 -8.96 -1.76 -5.12
C PHE A 50 -8.09 -0.78 -5.91
N LEU A 51 -7.90 0.43 -5.37
CA LEU A 51 -6.99 1.42 -5.95
C LEU A 51 -5.55 0.92 -5.97
N ASN A 52 -5.10 0.21 -4.93
CA ASN A 52 -3.76 -0.36 -4.90
C ASN A 52 -3.56 -1.41 -6.00
N VAL A 53 -4.56 -2.27 -6.27
CA VAL A 53 -4.49 -3.21 -7.39
C VAL A 53 -4.30 -2.49 -8.73
N ILE A 54 -5.00 -1.37 -8.94
CA ILE A 54 -4.90 -0.56 -10.17
C ILE A 54 -3.55 0.16 -10.25
N VAL A 55 -3.16 0.86 -9.19
CA VAL A 55 -1.94 1.69 -9.16
C VAL A 55 -0.68 0.82 -9.21
N THR A 56 -0.64 -0.24 -8.42
CA THR A 56 0.50 -1.16 -8.37
C THR A 56 0.52 -2.06 -9.61
N HIS A 57 -0.64 -2.39 -10.19
CA HIS A 57 -0.80 -3.20 -11.42
C HIS A 57 0.10 -4.46 -11.49
N GLY A 58 0.39 -5.07 -10.34
CA GLY A 58 1.25 -6.26 -10.24
C GLY A 58 2.75 -6.02 -10.46
N MET A 59 3.20 -4.76 -10.46
CA MET A 59 4.59 -4.38 -10.72
C MET A 59 5.59 -4.90 -9.70
N GLU A 60 5.20 -5.00 -8.42
CA GLU A 60 6.06 -5.59 -7.39
C GLU A 60 6.44 -7.03 -7.76
N THR A 61 5.43 -7.85 -8.09
CA THR A 61 5.62 -9.24 -8.51
C THR A 61 6.40 -9.35 -9.82
N ALA A 62 6.09 -8.49 -10.80
CA ALA A 62 6.79 -8.47 -12.08
C ALA A 62 8.28 -8.09 -11.90
N TYR A 63 8.56 -7.10 -11.06
CA TYR A 63 9.92 -6.67 -10.75
C TYR A 63 10.72 -7.78 -10.07
N PHE A 64 10.14 -8.49 -9.09
CA PHE A 64 10.83 -9.63 -8.46
C PHE A 64 11.10 -10.78 -9.42
N ARG A 65 10.21 -11.01 -10.39
CA ARG A 65 10.34 -12.11 -11.35
C ARG A 65 11.29 -11.79 -12.50
N PHE A 66 11.29 -10.55 -12.98
CA PHE A 66 11.98 -10.15 -14.21
C PHE A 66 13.16 -9.20 -13.99
N GLY A 67 13.33 -8.65 -12.79
CA GLY A 67 14.43 -7.74 -12.41
C GLY A 67 15.80 -8.40 -12.30
N SER A 68 16.18 -9.25 -13.27
CA SER A 68 17.50 -9.86 -13.34
C SER A 68 18.61 -8.82 -13.51
N LYS A 69 19.77 -9.06 -12.90
CA LYS A 69 20.93 -8.15 -12.82
C LYS A 69 21.44 -7.60 -14.16
N GLU A 70 21.23 -8.33 -15.26
CA GLU A 70 21.75 -7.95 -16.57
C GLU A 70 21.04 -6.74 -17.20
N ASN A 71 19.89 -6.32 -16.65
CA ASN A 71 19.12 -5.15 -17.12
C ASN A 71 18.40 -4.40 -15.97
N GLU A 72 18.92 -4.49 -14.74
CA GLU A 72 18.27 -4.00 -13.53
C GLU A 72 17.89 -2.52 -13.60
N GLU A 73 18.81 -1.67 -14.09
CA GLU A 73 18.60 -0.23 -14.23
C GLU A 73 17.45 0.08 -15.21
N LYS A 74 17.47 -0.54 -16.40
CA LYS A 74 16.44 -0.33 -17.43
C LYS A 74 15.05 -0.79 -16.96
N ILE A 75 14.99 -1.92 -16.27
CA ILE A 75 13.76 -2.46 -15.71
C ILE A 75 13.27 -1.54 -14.60
N TYR A 76 14.14 -1.11 -13.69
CA TYR A 76 13.79 -0.17 -12.63
C TYR A 76 13.21 1.14 -13.17
N HIS A 77 13.86 1.75 -14.17
CA HIS A 77 13.36 2.98 -14.79
C HIS A 77 12.00 2.78 -15.45
N THR A 78 11.85 1.71 -16.22
CA THR A 78 10.58 1.39 -16.91
C THR A 78 9.47 1.13 -15.90
N SER A 79 9.78 0.37 -14.85
CA SER A 79 8.83 0.00 -13.81
C SER A 79 8.38 1.21 -12.99
N SER A 80 9.33 2.03 -12.57
CA SER A 80 9.06 3.26 -11.83
C SER A 80 8.26 4.24 -12.68
N PHE A 81 8.61 4.39 -13.96
CA PHE A 81 7.88 5.24 -14.89
C PHE A 81 6.43 4.76 -15.07
N SER A 82 6.21 3.46 -15.29
CA SER A 82 4.86 2.88 -15.39
C SER A 82 4.02 3.17 -14.14
N MET A 83 4.60 2.95 -12.95
CA MET A 83 3.92 3.18 -11.69
C MET A 83 3.57 4.66 -11.47
N ILE A 84 4.50 5.57 -11.74
CA ILE A 84 4.25 7.02 -11.67
C ILE A 84 3.18 7.44 -12.69
N PHE A 85 3.24 6.91 -13.91
CA PHE A 85 2.30 7.24 -14.97
C PHE A 85 0.87 6.83 -14.62
N VAL A 86 0.67 5.57 -14.20
CA VAL A 86 -0.64 5.07 -13.77
C VAL A 86 -1.14 5.84 -12.54
N THR A 87 -0.26 6.08 -11.55
CA THR A 87 -0.60 6.89 -10.37
C THR A 87 -1.05 8.29 -10.76
N SER A 88 -0.34 8.93 -11.69
CA SER A 88 -0.67 10.28 -12.18
C SER A 88 -2.04 10.30 -12.87
N ILE A 89 -2.36 9.31 -13.69
CA ILE A 89 -3.69 9.20 -14.33
C ILE A 89 -4.79 9.05 -13.29
N VAL A 90 -4.60 8.18 -12.30
CA VAL A 90 -5.59 7.94 -11.23
C VAL A 90 -5.81 9.20 -10.41
N VAL A 91 -4.73 9.89 -10.01
CA VAL A 91 -4.80 11.15 -9.26
C VAL A 91 -5.47 12.25 -10.08
N LEU A 92 -5.11 12.41 -11.35
CA LEU A 92 -5.75 13.39 -12.23
C LEU A 92 -7.24 13.09 -12.37
N ALA A 93 -7.63 11.84 -12.59
CA ALA A 93 -9.04 11.46 -12.65
C ALA A 93 -9.78 11.82 -11.36
N MET A 94 -9.22 11.51 -10.19
CA MET A 94 -9.80 11.91 -8.90
C MET A 94 -9.92 13.43 -8.76
N LEU A 95 -8.90 14.18 -9.17
CA LEU A 95 -8.92 15.64 -9.13
C LEU A 95 -10.00 16.22 -10.06
N PHE A 96 -10.18 15.67 -11.26
CA PHE A 96 -11.25 16.06 -12.17
C PHE A 96 -12.64 15.81 -11.57
N TYR A 97 -12.84 14.67 -10.90
CA TYR A 97 -14.10 14.39 -10.20
C TYR A 97 -14.30 15.25 -8.93
N SER A 98 -13.22 15.81 -8.37
CA SER A 98 -13.27 16.70 -7.20
C SER A 98 -13.41 18.19 -7.53
N GLY A 99 -13.28 18.57 -8.81
CA GLY A 99 -13.51 19.94 -9.27
C GLY A 99 -14.97 20.38 -9.05
N PRO A 100 -15.24 21.70 -8.91
CA PRO A 100 -16.58 22.18 -8.57
C PRO A 100 -17.59 21.80 -9.65
N LEU A 101 -18.70 21.17 -9.22
CA LEU A 101 -19.98 21.19 -9.92
C LEU A 101 -20.59 22.59 -9.84
#